data_AF-I4CF51-F1
#
_entry.id   AF-I4CF51-F1
#
_cell.length_a   1.000
_cell.length_b   1.000
_cell.length_c   1.000
_cell.angle_alpha   90.00
_cell.angle_beta   90.00
_cell.angle_gamma   90.00
#
_symmetry.space_group_name_H-M   'P 1'
#
loop_
_entity.id
_entity.type
_entity.pdbx_description
1 polymer ?
#
loop_
_entity_poly.entity_id
_entity_poly.type
_entity_poly.pdbx_seq_one_letter_code
_entity_poly.pdbx_strand_id
1 'polypeptide(L)' 'MAQFIIDIALFIMLATVVILSVIPRKARVRQSTNQGESPQLRKEMQPDFCYRDCVRVHGPQRERFCDVACGLSENRR' A
#
# COMPACT_ATOMS: atom_id res chain seq x y z
N MET A 1 31.36 -10.45 -27.83
CA MET A 1 31.23 -10.41 -26.36
C MET A 1 30.28 -9.33 -25.86
N ALA A 2 30.25 -8.12 -26.44
CA ALA A 2 29.35 -7.03 -26.00
C ALA A 2 27.84 -7.37 -26.05
N GLN A 3 27.41 -8.25 -26.95
CA GLN A 3 26.00 -8.66 -27.08
C GLN A 3 25.44 -9.28 -25.79
N PHE A 4 26.23 -10.10 -25.09
CA PHE A 4 25.81 -10.75 -23.84
C PHE A 4 25.39 -9.76 -22.74
N ILE A 5 26.06 -8.60 -22.68
CA ILE A 5 25.76 -7.56 -21.71
C ILE A 5 24.41 -6.90 -22.01
N ILE A 6 24.09 -6.71 -23.29
CA ILE A 6 22.84 -6.09 -23.74
C ILE A 6 21.66 -6.99 -23.37
N ASP A 7 21.75 -8.29 -23.64
CA ASP A 7 20.71 -9.27 -23.29
C ASP A 7 20.43 -9.31 -21.78
N ILE A 8 21.48 -9.31 -20.94
CA ILE A 8 21.32 -9.26 -19.47
C ILE A 8 20.64 -7.96 -19.03
N ALA A 9 21.07 -6.81 -19.56
CA ALA A 9 20.49 -5.53 -19.21
C ALA A 9 19.00 -5.47 -19.58
N LEU A 10 18.63 -6.02 -20.73
CA LEU A 10 17.25 -6.09 -21.20
C LEU A 10 16.40 -6.99 -20.32
N PHE A 11 16.94 -8.14 -19.90
CA PHE A 11 16.28 -9.04 -18.94
C PHE A 11 16.03 -8.37 -17.59
N ILE A 12 17.02 -7.66 -17.04
CA ILE A 12 16.89 -6.93 -15.76
C ILE A 12 15.84 -5.82 -15.85
N MET A 13 15.82 -5.06 -16.96
CA MET A 13 14.81 -4.03 -17.20
C MET A 13 13.39 -4.63 -17.21
N LEU A 14 13.19 -5.72 -17.95
CA LEU A 14 11.90 -6.42 -18.01
C LEU A 14 11.46 -6.96 -16.64
N ALA A 15 12.36 -7.63 -15.91
CA ALA A 15 12.08 -8.15 -14.59
C ALA A 15 11.67 -7.04 -13.60
N THR A 16 12.34 -5.88 -13.66
CA THR A 16 12.02 -4.72 -12.82
C THR A 16 10.62 -4.18 -13.10
N VAL A 17 10.23 -4.06 -14.38
CA VAL A 17 8.88 -3.62 -14.79
C VAL A 17 7.82 -4.62 -14.29
N VAL A 18 8.09 -5.91 -14.37
CA VAL A 18 7.18 -6.95 -13.86
C VAL A 18 7.02 -6.83 -12.34
N ILE A 19 8.11 -6.70 -11.59
CA ILE A 19 8.05 -6.57 -10.13
C ILE A 19 7.28 -5.30 -9.71
N LEU A 20 7.55 -4.16 -10.37
CA LEU A 20 6.87 -2.89 -10.10
C LEU A 20 5.38 -2.88 -10.48
N SER A 21 4.96 -3.74 -11.40
CA SER A 21 3.55 -3.88 -11.80
C SER A 21 2.78 -4.85 -10.91
N VAL A 22 3.46 -5.85 -10.32
CA VAL A 22 2.86 -6.82 -9.38
C VAL A 22 2.69 -6.24 -7.98
N ILE A 23 3.55 -5.32 -7.53
CA ILE A 23 3.36 -4.63 -6.25
C ILE A 23 2.34 -3.49 -6.46
N PRO A 24 1.08 -3.61 -6.02
CA PRO A 24 0.12 -2.51 -6.14
C PRO A 24 0.65 -1.31 -5.36
N ARG A 25 0.52 -0.11 -5.95
CA ARG A 25 0.86 1.22 -5.40
C ARG A 25 0.05 1.60 -4.14
N LYS A 26 -0.08 0.70 -3.17
CA LYS A 26 -0.62 0.97 -1.83
C LYS A 26 0.46 1.32 -0.81
N ALA A 27 1.75 1.22 -1.18
CA ALA A 27 2.85 1.80 -0.42
C ALA A 27 3.16 3.23 -0.89
N ARG A 28 2.14 4.09 -1.04
CA ARG A 28 2.37 5.55 -1.04
C ARG A 28 2.74 5.94 0.38
N VAL A 29 3.97 5.58 0.75
CA VAL A 29 4.76 6.23 1.77
C VAL A 29 4.75 7.69 1.39
N ARG A 30 3.86 8.43 2.06
CA ARG A 30 4.00 9.85 2.29
C ARG A 30 5.41 9.98 2.89
N GLN A 31 6.36 10.46 2.09
CA GLN A 31 7.64 10.96 2.59
C GLN A 31 7.30 12.10 3.54
N SER A 32 7.03 11.77 4.80
CA SER A 32 7.18 12.71 5.89
C SER A 32 8.67 12.95 5.99
N THR A 33 9.08 14.05 5.37
CA THR A 33 10.09 14.98 5.86
C THR A 33 10.44 14.70 7.32
N ASN A 34 11.54 13.97 7.55
CA ASN A 34 12.24 13.98 8.82
C ASN A 34 13.15 15.22 8.85
N GLN A 35 12.53 16.39 9.00
CA GLN A 35 13.13 17.48 9.73
C GLN A 35 12.21 17.78 10.91
N GLY A 36 12.47 17.09 12.02
CA GLY A 36 12.28 17.65 13.35
C GLY A 36 10.86 17.94 13.84
N GLU A 37 9.87 17.06 13.64
CA GLU A 37 8.62 17.14 14.44
C GLU A 37 8.28 15.81 15.12
N SER A 38 8.81 15.72 16.34
CA SER A 38 8.25 15.14 17.56
C SER A 38 7.48 13.80 17.48
N PRO A 39 7.98 12.73 18.14
CA PRO A 39 7.21 11.54 18.46
C PRO A 39 6.18 11.88 19.56
N GLN A 40 5.03 11.19 19.58
CA GLN A 40 3.93 11.35 20.55
C GLN A 40 2.90 12.45 20.23
N LEU A 41 1.87 12.13 19.43
CA LEU A 41 0.47 12.30 19.86
C LEU A 41 -0.47 11.66 18.84
N ARG A 42 -1.56 11.06 19.34
CA ARG A 42 -2.61 10.37 18.59
C ARG A 42 -2.25 8.97 18.08
N LYS A 43 -2.01 8.09 19.05
CA LYS A 43 -2.70 6.77 19.10
C LYS A 43 -4.21 6.98 19.27
N GLU A 44 -4.83 7.76 18.39
CA GLU A 44 -6.28 7.92 18.32
C GLU A 44 -6.70 7.08 17.12
N MET A 45 -7.00 5.82 17.43
CA MET A 45 -7.92 4.92 16.72
C MET A 45 -8.10 5.28 15.23
N GLN A 46 -7.37 4.57 14.36
CA GLN A 46 -7.46 4.67 12.89
C GLN A 46 -8.42 3.64 12.20
N PRO A 47 -9.54 3.15 12.79
CA PRO A 47 -10.40 2.22 12.06
C PRO A 47 -11.15 2.93 10.92
N ASP A 48 -11.46 4.22 11.08
CA ASP A 48 -12.09 5.05 10.04
C ASP A 48 -11.21 5.27 8.80
N PHE A 49 -9.90 5.40 9.00
CA PHE A 49 -8.96 5.59 7.89
C PHE A 49 -8.82 4.30 7.08
N CYS A 50 -8.75 3.15 7.76
CA CYS A 50 -8.72 1.84 7.10
C CYS A 50 -9.99 1.62 6.26
N TYR A 51 -11.18 1.85 6.82
CA TYR A 51 -12.44 1.63 6.11
C TYR A 51 -12.55 2.52 4.87
N ARG A 52 -12.23 3.80 5.00
CA ARG A 52 -12.26 4.74 3.86
C ARG A 52 -11.31 4.34 2.74
N ASP A 53 -10.08 3.91 3.06
CA ASP A 53 -9.15 3.44 2.03
C ASP A 53 -9.63 2.15 1.36
N CYS A 54 -10.19 1.23 2.15
CA CYS A 54 -10.74 -0.02 1.64
C CYS A 54 -11.91 0.22 0.67
N VAL A 55 -12.89 1.05 1.05
CA VAL A 55 -14.03 1.41 0.19
C VAL A 55 -13.56 2.14 -1.07
N ARG A 56 -12.54 3.01 -0.97
CA ARG A 56 -11.97 3.70 -2.13
C ARG A 56 -11.39 2.73 -3.17
N VAL A 57 -10.85 1.59 -2.72
CA VAL A 57 -10.19 0.61 -3.59
C VAL A 57 -11.16 -0.43 -4.12
N HIS A 58 -12.09 -0.90 -3.29
CA HIS A 58 -13.02 -1.98 -3.64
C HIS A 58 -14.41 -1.50 -4.08
N GLY A 59 -14.69 -0.21 -3.94
CA GLY A 59 -15.98 0.39 -4.21
C GLY A 59 -17.00 0.18 -3.09
N PRO A 60 -18.09 0.95 -3.09
CA PRO A 60 -19.13 0.89 -2.05
C PRO A 60 -19.95 -0.41 -2.07
N GLN A 61 -19.81 -1.27 -3.09
CA GLN A 61 -20.49 -2.57 -3.09
C GLN A 61 -19.83 -3.61 -2.17
N ARG A 62 -18.64 -3.29 -1.63
CA ARG A 62 -17.83 -4.18 -0.77
C ARG A 62 -17.65 -3.65 0.65
N GLU A 63 -18.61 -2.89 1.18
CA GLU A 63 -18.57 -2.33 2.54
C GLU A 63 -18.37 -3.39 3.63
N ARG A 64 -19.16 -4.48 3.60
CA ARG A 64 -19.02 -5.60 4.57
C ARG A 64 -17.63 -6.22 4.58
N PHE A 65 -16.95 -6.26 3.44
CA PHE A 65 -15.58 -6.76 3.37
C PHE A 65 -14.63 -5.78 4.07
N CYS A 66 -14.83 -4.48 3.90
CA CYS A 66 -14.03 -3.44 4.54
C CYS A 66 -14.26 -3.35 6.04
N ASP A 67 -15.48 -3.59 6.53
CA ASP A 67 -15.78 -3.66 7.96
C ASP A 67 -14.99 -4.79 8.64
N VAL A 68 -14.98 -5.98 8.03
CA VAL A 68 -14.24 -7.13 8.55
C VAL A 68 -12.73 -6.91 8.43
N ALA A 69 -12.26 -6.43 7.28
CA ALA A 69 -10.83 -6.21 7.03
C ALA A 69 -10.21 -5.16 7.96
N CYS A 70 -11.00 -4.17 8.40
CA CYS A 70 -10.56 -3.12 9.30
C CYS A 70 -10.89 -3.38 10.78
N GLY A 71 -11.40 -4.57 11.12
CA GLY A 71 -11.72 -4.94 12.49
C GLY A 71 -12.88 -4.14 13.11
N LEU A 72 -13.71 -3.49 12.28
CA LEU A 72 -14.89 -2.74 12.72
C LEU A 72 -16.02 -3.66 13.20
N SER A 73 -15.97 -4.95 12.85
CA SER A 73 -17.01 -5.93 13.16
C SER A 73 -16.87 -6.60 14.54
N GLU A 74 -15.80 -6.33 15.30
CA GLU A 74 -15.42 -7.09 16.50
C GLU A 74 -16.01 -6.55 17.83
N ASN A 75 -17.02 -5.67 17.78
CA ASN A 75 -17.55 -4.98 18.97
C ASN A 75 -19.07 -5.18 19.18
N ARG A 76 -19.62 -6.33 18.76
CA ARG A 76 -21.01 -6.77 19.04
C ARG A 76 -21.07 -8.21 19.57
N ARG A 77 -20.17 -8.59 20.47
CA ARG A 77 -20.32 -9.75 21.36
C ARG A 77 -19.92 -9.37 22.77
#